data_AF-V7FJQ0-F1
#
_entry.id   AF-V7FJQ0-F1
#
_cell.length_a   1.000
_cell.length_b   1.000
_cell.length_c   1.000
_cell.angle_alpha   90.00
_cell.angle_beta   90.00
_cell.angle_gamma   90.00
#
_symmetry.space_group_name_H-M   'P 1'
#
loop_
_entity.id
_entity.type
_entity.pdbx_description
1 polymer ?
#
loop_
_entity_poly.entity_id
_entity_poly.type
_entity_poly.pdbx_seq_one_letter_code
_entity_poly.pdbx_strand_id
1 'polypeptide(L)'
;MKFALVGGERREPEPTLTGQCPGCGETVTAKCGTQRVWHWAHKGLRTCDPWWEPETEWHRRWKNLFPVSWQETVRRSETTGERHIADVQTPHGLVIEFQHSTITPAERVSREHFYRDMIWVVDGTLAKKDRPRIDKGLPDWRWQPENKYTAKFLVENFLPSFWVKCDVPVLFDFDGLLVGPSTERQNHLICLLPNRYREDQAVFFPMARSTLVGIANNETSIPDWREICRDLDANRMQVPTASNRLQVLYRR
;
A
#
# COMPACT_ATOMS: atom_id res chain seq x y z
N MET A 1 6.58 -8.31 -15.74
CA MET A 1 7.71 -8.26 -14.79
C MET A 1 8.79 -7.33 -15.32
N LYS A 2 9.54 -6.71 -14.41
CA LYS A 2 10.67 -5.81 -14.66
C LYS A 2 11.96 -6.55 -14.92
N PHE A 3 12.20 -7.64 -14.18
CA PHE A 3 13.48 -8.34 -14.20
C PHE A 3 13.36 -9.75 -14.77
N ALA A 4 14.39 -10.16 -15.51
CA ALA A 4 14.64 -11.54 -15.89
C ALA A 4 16.13 -11.87 -15.71
N LEU A 5 16.48 -13.15 -15.68
CA LEU A 5 17.86 -13.60 -15.64
C LEU A 5 18.42 -13.69 -17.06
N VAL A 6 19.42 -12.88 -17.37
CA VAL A 6 20.14 -12.91 -18.65
C VAL A 6 21.60 -13.21 -18.34
N GLY A 7 22.11 -14.38 -18.73
CA GLY A 7 23.46 -14.82 -18.35
C GLY A 7 23.62 -15.04 -16.84
N GLY A 8 22.54 -15.32 -16.12
CA GLY A 8 22.54 -15.47 -14.65
C GLY A 8 22.38 -14.15 -13.87
N GLU A 9 22.42 -13.01 -14.54
CA GLU A 9 22.25 -11.70 -13.91
C GLU A 9 20.83 -11.16 -14.08
N ARG A 10 20.30 -10.52 -13.03
CA ARG A 10 18.99 -9.84 -13.10
C ARG A 10 19.13 -8.59 -13.97
N ARG A 11 18.41 -8.56 -15.10
CA ARG A 11 18.41 -7.43 -16.04
C ARG A 11 17.00 -6.95 -16.36
N GLU A 12 16.91 -5.66 -16.61
CA GLU A 12 15.73 -5.03 -17.20
C GLU A 12 15.62 -5.40 -18.69
N PRO A 13 14.43 -5.31 -19.30
CA PRO A 13 14.23 -5.63 -20.71
C PRO A 13 15.00 -4.66 -21.61
N GLU A 14 15.84 -5.21 -22.48
CA GLU A 14 16.48 -4.49 -23.59
C GLU A 14 16.03 -5.10 -24.92
N PRO A 15 16.00 -4.32 -26.02
CA PRO A 15 15.57 -4.81 -27.32
C PRO A 15 16.28 -6.11 -27.69
N THR A 16 15.52 -7.04 -28.28
CA THR A 16 15.96 -8.36 -28.78
C THR A 16 16.44 -9.37 -27.73
N LEU A 17 16.52 -9.01 -26.45
CA LEU A 17 16.93 -9.95 -25.43
C LEU A 17 15.90 -11.04 -25.12
N THR A 18 16.43 -12.19 -24.75
CA THR A 18 15.71 -13.28 -24.09
C THR A 18 16.40 -13.57 -22.75
N GLY A 19 15.61 -14.02 -21.78
CA GLY A 19 16.10 -14.37 -20.45
C GLY A 19 15.27 -15.48 -19.83
N GLN A 20 15.58 -15.83 -18.59
CA GLN A 20 14.81 -16.78 -17.80
C GLN A 20 13.96 -16.05 -16.77
N CYS A 21 12.70 -16.46 -16.63
CA CYS A 21 11.80 -15.98 -15.60
C CYS A 21 12.39 -16.31 -14.21
N PRO A 22 12.63 -15.34 -13.32
CA PRO A 22 13.14 -15.61 -11.98
C PRO A 22 12.20 -16.50 -11.16
N GLY A 23 10.89 -16.44 -11.47
CA GLY A 23 9.89 -17.32 -10.88
C GLY A 23 10.10 -18.77 -11.34
N CYS A 24 9.76 -19.07 -12.59
CA CYS A 24 9.66 -20.45 -13.10
C CYS A 24 10.85 -21.00 -13.87
N GLY A 25 11.87 -20.18 -14.16
CA GLY A 25 13.01 -20.58 -14.99
C GLY A 25 12.73 -20.65 -16.50
N GLU A 26 11.46 -20.57 -16.91
CA GLU A 26 11.07 -20.61 -18.33
C GLU A 26 11.54 -19.36 -19.08
N THR A 27 11.70 -19.50 -20.40
CA THR A 27 12.15 -18.40 -21.27
C THR A 27 11.12 -17.27 -21.33
N VAL A 28 11.61 -16.05 -21.17
CA VAL A 28 10.88 -14.79 -21.35
C VAL A 28 11.56 -13.92 -22.41
N THR A 29 10.78 -13.08 -23.09
CA THR A 29 11.26 -12.18 -24.13
C THR A 29 11.02 -10.73 -23.73
N ALA A 30 11.99 -9.86 -23.99
CA ALA A 30 11.87 -8.44 -23.75
C ALA A 30 10.81 -7.81 -24.67
N LYS A 31 9.90 -7.01 -24.10
CA LYS A 31 8.90 -6.22 -24.81
C LYS A 31 9.23 -4.74 -24.66
N CYS A 32 9.92 -4.20 -25.66
CA CYS A 32 10.44 -2.82 -25.66
C CYS A 32 9.71 -1.92 -26.67
N GLY A 33 8.38 -1.90 -26.62
CA GLY A 33 7.54 -1.05 -27.48
C GLY A 33 7.27 0.33 -26.88
N THR A 34 6.46 1.14 -27.56
CA THR A 34 6.06 2.49 -27.11
C THR A 34 4.72 2.53 -26.38
N GLN A 35 3.91 1.47 -26.47
CA GLN A 35 2.54 1.45 -25.94
C GLN A 35 2.45 1.08 -24.45
N ARG A 36 3.44 0.36 -23.93
CA ARG A 36 3.46 -0.15 -22.55
C ARG A 36 4.85 0.04 -21.98
N VAL A 37 4.93 0.15 -20.65
CA VAL A 37 6.21 0.08 -19.95
C VAL A 37 6.96 -1.17 -20.38
N TRP A 38 8.27 -1.03 -20.57
CA TRP A 38 9.07 -2.17 -20.99
C TRP A 38 9.02 -3.25 -19.91
N HIS A 39 8.80 -4.48 -20.35
CA HIS A 39 8.64 -5.63 -19.47
C HIS A 39 9.15 -6.91 -20.13
N TRP A 40 9.45 -7.90 -19.29
CA TRP A 40 9.61 -9.28 -19.75
C TRP A 40 8.25 -9.97 -19.78
N ALA A 41 8.04 -10.76 -20.83
CA ALA A 41 6.82 -11.54 -21.03
C ALA A 41 7.14 -12.99 -21.35
N HIS A 42 6.36 -13.92 -20.80
CA HIS A 42 6.39 -15.31 -21.22
C HIS A 42 5.91 -15.45 -22.67
N LYS A 43 6.28 -16.56 -23.31
CA LYS A 43 5.77 -16.90 -24.63
C LYS A 43 4.29 -17.33 -24.53
N GLY A 44 3.42 -16.68 -25.30
CA GLY A 44 1.97 -16.95 -25.31
C GLY A 44 1.25 -16.45 -24.06
N LEU A 45 0.11 -17.06 -23.72
CA LEU A 45 -0.72 -16.72 -22.54
C LEU A 45 -0.24 -17.39 -21.24
N ARG A 46 1.03 -17.79 -21.17
CA ARG A 46 1.56 -18.44 -19.97
C ARG A 46 1.73 -17.41 -18.86
N THR A 47 1.08 -17.65 -17.74
CA THR A 47 1.26 -16.90 -16.50
C THR A 47 1.83 -17.85 -15.45
N CYS A 48 3.04 -17.59 -14.96
CA CYS A 48 3.73 -18.47 -14.02
C CYS A 48 3.42 -18.18 -12.55
N ASP A 49 2.68 -17.11 -12.28
CA ASP A 49 2.23 -16.67 -10.97
C ASP A 49 0.78 -16.19 -11.12
N PRO A 50 -0.20 -16.84 -10.47
CA PRO A 50 -1.61 -16.44 -10.60
C PRO A 50 -1.89 -15.02 -10.08
N TRP A 51 -0.99 -14.43 -9.30
CA TRP A 51 -1.10 -13.06 -8.78
C TRP A 51 -0.49 -12.00 -9.70
N TRP A 52 0.07 -12.43 -10.83
CA TRP A 52 0.67 -11.53 -11.79
C TRP A 52 -0.36 -10.56 -12.37
N GLU A 53 -0.06 -9.25 -12.29
CA GLU A 53 -0.78 -8.21 -13.01
C GLU A 53 0.11 -7.49 -14.05
N PRO A 54 -0.49 -6.89 -15.10
CA PRO A 54 0.23 -6.04 -16.03
C PRO A 54 0.84 -4.84 -15.30
N GLU A 55 2.14 -4.64 -15.48
CA GLU A 55 2.84 -3.50 -14.90
C GLU A 55 2.35 -2.18 -15.50
N THR A 56 1.93 -1.25 -14.63
CA THR A 56 1.62 0.14 -15.00
C THR A 56 2.77 1.09 -14.67
N GLU A 57 2.73 2.32 -15.17
CA GLU A 57 3.73 3.33 -14.78
C GLU A 57 3.65 3.65 -13.28
N TRP A 58 2.45 3.67 -12.70
CA TRP A 58 2.25 3.92 -11.27
C TRP A 58 2.93 2.82 -10.44
N HIS A 59 2.70 1.56 -10.81
CA HIS A 59 3.31 0.39 -10.19
C HIS A 59 4.83 0.43 -10.28
N ARG A 60 5.36 0.74 -11.47
CA ARG A 60 6.80 0.86 -11.73
C ARG A 60 7.45 1.96 -10.88
N ARG A 61 6.81 3.13 -10.79
CA ARG A 61 7.33 4.25 -10.00
C ARG A 61 7.40 3.91 -8.52
N TRP A 62 6.37 3.25 -7.99
CA TRP A 62 6.36 2.78 -6.60
C TRP A 62 7.50 1.81 -6.30
N LYS A 63 7.67 0.76 -7.13
CA LYS A 63 8.79 -0.18 -6.99
C LYS A 63 10.15 0.49 -7.08
N ASN A 64 10.29 1.48 -7.96
CA ASN A 64 11.54 2.23 -8.16
C ASN A 64 11.96 3.09 -6.95
N LEU A 65 11.11 3.27 -5.93
CA LEU A 65 11.50 3.93 -4.68
C LEU A 65 12.35 3.03 -3.76
N PHE A 66 12.48 1.73 -4.08
CA PHE A 66 13.19 0.75 -3.27
C PHE A 66 14.42 0.19 -4.01
N PRO A 67 15.43 -0.34 -3.30
CA PRO A 67 16.58 -1.00 -3.91
C PRO A 67 16.19 -2.10 -4.89
N VAL A 68 16.92 -2.23 -6.00
CA VAL A 68 16.68 -3.26 -7.04
C VAL A 68 16.69 -4.68 -6.47
N SER A 69 17.55 -4.93 -5.48
CA SER A 69 17.64 -6.24 -4.80
C SER A 69 16.38 -6.62 -4.04
N TRP A 70 15.50 -5.65 -3.70
CA TRP A 70 14.26 -5.89 -2.96
C TRP A 70 13.06 -6.07 -3.88
N GLN A 71 13.13 -5.53 -5.09
CA GLN A 71 12.04 -5.55 -6.06
C GLN A 71 11.85 -6.94 -6.67
N GLU A 72 10.62 -7.35 -6.94
CA GLU A 72 10.26 -8.61 -7.63
C GLU A 72 10.96 -9.85 -7.03
N THR A 73 10.90 -9.97 -5.70
CA THR A 73 11.52 -11.07 -4.95
C THR A 73 10.63 -12.31 -4.97
N VAL A 74 11.20 -13.45 -5.37
CA VAL A 74 10.49 -14.72 -5.41
C VAL A 74 10.36 -15.29 -3.99
N ARG A 75 9.12 -15.54 -3.56
CA ARG A 75 8.78 -16.25 -2.33
C ARG A 75 8.26 -17.63 -2.65
N ARG A 76 8.69 -18.61 -1.86
CA ARG A 76 8.20 -19.99 -1.94
C ARG A 76 7.68 -20.42 -0.58
N SER A 77 6.48 -20.97 -0.56
CA SER A 77 5.93 -21.64 0.62
C SER A 77 6.65 -22.97 0.80
N GLU A 78 7.26 -23.18 1.97
CA GLU A 78 7.90 -24.46 2.31
C GLU A 78 6.87 -25.58 2.48
N THR A 79 5.65 -25.25 2.92
CA THR A 79 4.60 -26.23 3.20
C THR A 79 3.85 -26.67 1.95
N THR A 80 3.46 -25.71 1.09
CA THR A 80 2.62 -25.99 -0.10
C THR A 80 3.44 -26.09 -1.38
N GLY A 81 4.69 -25.60 -1.37
CA GLY A 81 5.52 -25.48 -2.57
C GLY A 81 5.09 -24.35 -3.52
N GLU A 82 4.00 -23.65 -3.21
CA GLU A 82 3.50 -22.49 -3.97
C GLU A 82 4.56 -21.40 -4.04
N ARG A 83 4.57 -20.69 -5.17
CA ARG A 83 5.56 -19.65 -5.44
C ARG A 83 4.89 -18.42 -6.00
N HIS A 84 5.20 -17.28 -5.39
CA HIS A 84 4.71 -15.98 -5.78
C HIS A 84 5.85 -14.97 -5.82
N ILE A 85 5.68 -13.90 -6.60
CA ILE A 85 6.67 -12.84 -6.75
C ILE A 85 6.15 -11.61 -6.00
N ALA A 86 6.83 -11.25 -4.91
CA ALA A 86 6.52 -10.05 -4.15
C ALA A 86 7.01 -8.81 -4.91
N ASP A 87 6.22 -7.74 -4.95
CA ASP A 87 6.63 -6.49 -5.60
C ASP A 87 7.88 -5.88 -4.97
N VAL A 88 7.88 -5.81 -3.63
CA VAL A 88 9.02 -5.41 -2.80
C VAL A 88 9.07 -6.31 -1.58
N GLN A 89 10.26 -6.83 -1.26
CA GLN A 89 10.55 -7.47 0.02
C GLN A 89 11.82 -6.89 0.63
N THR A 90 11.73 -6.42 1.86
CA THR A 90 12.88 -5.90 2.62
C THR A 90 13.73 -7.06 3.19
N PRO A 91 14.99 -6.80 3.61
CA PRO A 91 15.85 -7.81 4.21
C PRO A 91 15.30 -8.39 5.52
N HIS A 92 14.49 -7.62 6.24
CA HIS A 92 13.83 -8.06 7.48
C HIS A 92 12.49 -8.78 7.24
N GLY A 93 12.11 -8.99 5.99
CA GLY A 93 10.97 -9.86 5.62
C GLY A 93 9.67 -9.14 5.32
N LEU A 94 9.56 -7.83 5.58
CA LEU A 94 8.38 -7.03 5.24
C LEU A 94 8.14 -7.05 3.73
N VAL A 95 6.92 -7.41 3.33
CA VAL A 95 6.46 -7.38 1.94
C VAL A 95 5.60 -6.14 1.70
N ILE A 96 5.81 -5.45 0.58
CA ILE A 96 4.96 -4.35 0.13
C ILE A 96 4.43 -4.72 -1.25
N GLU A 97 3.13 -4.88 -1.37
CA GLU A 97 2.45 -5.12 -2.64
C GLU A 97 1.73 -3.85 -3.10
N PHE A 98 1.89 -3.52 -4.37
CA PHE A 98 1.20 -2.40 -4.99
C PHE A 98 0.03 -2.94 -5.79
N GLN A 99 -1.19 -2.54 -5.44
CA GLN A 99 -2.38 -3.00 -6.14
C GLN A 99 -2.99 -1.89 -6.98
N HIS A 100 -2.90 -2.05 -8.30
CA HIS A 100 -3.62 -1.21 -9.24
C HIS A 100 -4.91 -1.89 -9.72
N SER A 101 -4.86 -3.14 -10.17
CA SER A 101 -6.04 -3.80 -10.74
C SER A 101 -7.04 -4.26 -9.67
N THR A 102 -8.26 -4.60 -10.08
CA THR A 102 -9.23 -5.24 -9.18
C THR A 102 -8.81 -6.68 -8.89
N ILE A 103 -8.79 -7.06 -7.61
CA ILE A 103 -8.58 -8.43 -7.15
C ILE A 103 -9.82 -8.96 -6.44
N THR A 104 -9.95 -10.28 -6.35
CA THR A 104 -11.06 -10.89 -5.60
C THR A 104 -10.79 -10.84 -4.08
N PRO A 105 -11.83 -10.88 -3.23
CA PRO A 105 -11.62 -10.99 -1.78
C PRO A 105 -10.80 -12.24 -1.39
N ALA A 106 -11.01 -13.36 -2.07
CA ALA A 106 -10.28 -14.60 -1.82
C ALA A 106 -8.79 -14.48 -2.16
N GLU A 107 -8.48 -13.82 -3.28
CA GLU A 107 -7.09 -13.52 -3.65
C GLU A 107 -6.41 -12.59 -2.65
N ARG A 108 -7.10 -11.53 -2.21
CA ARG A 108 -6.60 -10.61 -1.19
C ARG A 108 -6.23 -11.35 0.10
N VAL A 109 -7.15 -12.16 0.64
CA VAL A 109 -6.92 -12.96 1.86
C VAL A 109 -5.79 -13.97 1.65
N SER A 110 -5.71 -14.60 0.48
CA SER A 110 -4.64 -15.56 0.17
C SER A 110 -3.26 -14.90 0.19
N ARG A 111 -3.12 -13.71 -0.41
CA ARG A 111 -1.87 -12.93 -0.39
C ARG A 111 -1.49 -12.50 1.03
N GLU A 112 -2.44 -11.97 1.80
CA GLU A 112 -2.23 -11.55 3.20
C GLU A 112 -1.75 -12.74 4.06
N HIS A 113 -2.37 -13.92 3.93
CA HIS A 113 -1.94 -15.12 4.64
C HIS A 113 -0.58 -15.66 4.20
N PHE A 114 -0.28 -15.60 2.90
CA PHE A 114 0.96 -16.12 2.34
C PHE A 114 2.17 -15.27 2.76
N TYR A 115 2.07 -13.94 2.64
CA TYR A 115 3.18 -13.02 2.96
C TYR A 115 3.28 -12.70 4.45
N ARG A 116 2.15 -12.69 5.17
CA ARG A 116 2.05 -12.37 6.61
C ARG A 116 2.43 -10.94 6.94
N ASP A 117 3.73 -10.66 7.07
CA ASP A 117 4.24 -9.31 7.37
C ASP A 117 4.23 -8.49 6.09
N MET A 118 3.11 -7.81 5.86
CA MET A 118 2.78 -7.24 4.58
C MET A 118 2.10 -5.89 4.72
N ILE A 119 2.32 -5.00 3.75
CA ILE A 119 1.58 -3.76 3.57
C ILE A 119 0.98 -3.74 2.16
N TRP A 120 -0.29 -3.34 2.06
CA TRP A 120 -0.90 -2.96 0.79
C TRP A 120 -0.67 -1.48 0.50
N VAL A 121 -0.25 -1.16 -0.72
CA VAL A 121 -0.34 0.19 -1.28
C VAL A 121 -1.30 0.15 -2.46
N VAL A 122 -2.40 0.88 -2.39
CA VAL A 122 -3.51 0.78 -3.35
C VAL A 122 -3.62 2.05 -4.17
N ASP A 123 -3.73 1.89 -5.50
CA ASP A 123 -4.02 3.01 -6.38
C ASP A 123 -5.46 3.49 -6.18
N GLY A 124 -5.62 4.61 -5.49
CA GLY A 124 -6.90 5.24 -5.22
C GLY A 124 -7.44 6.08 -6.38
N THR A 125 -6.72 6.20 -7.49
CA THR A 125 -7.10 7.10 -8.59
C THR A 125 -8.08 6.50 -9.59
N LEU A 126 -8.31 5.19 -9.54
CA LEU A 126 -9.18 4.47 -10.49
C LEU A 126 -10.65 4.88 -10.38
N ALA A 127 -11.15 5.09 -9.17
CA ALA A 127 -12.53 5.45 -8.91
C ALA A 127 -12.67 6.97 -8.78
N LYS A 128 -13.10 7.64 -9.85
CA LYS A 128 -13.33 9.10 -9.89
C LYS A 128 -14.23 9.63 -8.76
N LYS A 129 -15.07 8.78 -8.17
CA LYS A 129 -15.98 9.12 -7.07
C LYS A 129 -15.34 9.08 -5.69
N ASP A 130 -14.20 8.42 -5.52
CA ASP A 130 -13.60 8.24 -4.20
C ASP A 130 -12.98 9.52 -3.67
N ARG A 131 -12.32 10.31 -4.52
CA ARG A 131 -11.75 11.60 -4.09
C ARG A 131 -12.81 12.56 -3.50
N PRO A 132 -13.95 12.82 -4.16
CA PRO A 132 -15.03 13.61 -3.55
C PRO A 132 -15.62 13.01 -2.26
N ARG A 133 -15.73 11.67 -2.17
CA ARG A 133 -16.24 11.00 -0.95
C ARG A 133 -15.30 11.20 0.23
N ILE A 134 -14.00 11.09 -0.01
CA ILE A 134 -12.94 11.32 0.99
C ILE A 134 -12.94 12.76 1.43
N ASP A 135 -12.92 13.71 0.48
CA ASP A 135 -12.91 15.13 0.82
C ASP A 135 -14.19 15.53 1.59
N LYS A 136 -15.33 14.86 1.36
CA LYS A 136 -16.57 15.06 2.14
C LYS A 136 -16.55 14.38 3.52
N GLY A 137 -16.12 13.13 3.60
CA GLY A 137 -16.13 12.34 4.84
C GLY A 137 -15.01 12.75 5.81
N LEU A 138 -13.94 13.30 5.26
CA LEU A 138 -12.75 13.71 5.96
C LEU A 138 -12.30 15.13 5.54
N PRO A 139 -13.11 16.18 5.70
CA PRO A 139 -12.75 17.52 5.24
C PRO A 139 -11.39 18.02 5.76
N ASP A 140 -11.00 17.56 6.96
CA ASP A 140 -9.75 17.90 7.64
C ASP A 140 -8.74 16.73 7.68
N TRP A 141 -8.82 15.70 6.81
CA TRP A 141 -7.80 14.63 6.81
C TRP A 141 -6.39 15.15 6.56
N ARG A 142 -6.30 16.31 5.89
CA ARG A 142 -5.06 17.01 5.60
C ARG A 142 -4.66 17.82 6.83
N TRP A 143 -4.07 17.11 7.80
CA TRP A 143 -3.22 17.65 8.87
C TRP A 143 -3.94 18.42 9.99
N GLN A 144 -3.87 17.89 11.21
CA GLN A 144 -3.99 18.68 12.44
C GLN A 144 -2.76 18.39 13.30
N PRO A 145 -1.99 19.41 13.71
CA PRO A 145 -0.76 19.20 14.49
C PRO A 145 -1.04 18.53 15.84
N GLU A 146 -2.21 18.75 16.42
CA GLU A 146 -2.66 18.12 17.66
C GLU A 146 -3.14 16.66 17.52
N ASN A 147 -3.46 16.15 16.31
CA ASN A 147 -4.05 14.82 16.12
C ASN A 147 -3.29 14.00 15.07
N LYS A 148 -2.23 13.30 15.51
CA LYS A 148 -1.46 12.35 14.67
C LYS A 148 -2.31 11.23 14.08
N TYR A 149 -3.38 10.83 14.75
CA TYR A 149 -4.23 9.68 14.41
C TYR A 149 -5.70 10.07 14.45
N THR A 150 -6.51 9.47 13.56
CA THR A 150 -7.97 9.64 13.54
C THR A 150 -8.66 8.28 13.65
N ALA A 151 -9.64 8.16 14.54
CA ALA A 151 -10.55 7.03 14.60
C ALA A 151 -11.97 7.46 14.25
N LYS A 152 -12.63 6.77 13.29
CA LYS A 152 -14.00 7.07 12.87
C LYS A 152 -14.83 5.80 12.66
N PHE A 153 -16.12 5.91 12.94
CA PHE A 153 -17.13 4.94 12.52
C PHE A 153 -17.42 5.07 11.02
N LEU A 154 -17.97 4.01 10.42
CA LEU A 154 -18.51 4.00 9.05
C LEU A 154 -17.52 4.47 7.98
N VAL A 155 -16.24 4.08 8.11
CA VAL A 155 -15.19 4.52 7.18
C VAL A 155 -15.41 4.03 5.75
N GLU A 156 -16.15 2.95 5.57
CA GLU A 156 -16.61 2.43 4.28
C GLU A 156 -17.48 3.44 3.49
N ASN A 157 -18.04 4.45 4.16
CA ASN A 157 -18.79 5.51 3.49
C ASN A 157 -17.89 6.43 2.66
N PHE A 158 -16.60 6.54 3.01
CA PHE A 158 -15.67 7.44 2.34
C PHE A 158 -14.37 6.79 1.85
N LEU A 159 -13.93 5.67 2.43
CA LEU A 159 -12.83 4.86 1.90
C LEU A 159 -13.36 3.71 1.03
N PRO A 160 -12.53 3.19 0.11
CA PRO A 160 -12.86 1.99 -0.66
C PRO A 160 -13.18 0.79 0.25
N SER A 161 -14.47 0.39 0.30
CA SER A 161 -14.97 -0.61 1.24
C SER A 161 -14.31 -1.99 1.12
N PHE A 162 -13.83 -2.34 -0.08
CA PHE A 162 -13.10 -3.58 -0.34
C PHE A 162 -11.87 -3.74 0.58
N TRP A 163 -11.22 -2.64 0.90
CA TRP A 163 -9.95 -2.58 1.63
C TRP A 163 -10.13 -2.31 3.13
N VAL A 164 -11.35 -1.98 3.58
CA VAL A 164 -11.63 -1.59 4.97
C VAL A 164 -11.56 -2.77 5.97
N LYS A 165 -11.52 -4.00 5.46
CA LYS A 165 -11.49 -5.25 6.25
C LYS A 165 -10.22 -6.08 5.97
N CYS A 166 -9.10 -5.41 5.70
CA CYS A 166 -7.82 -6.10 5.57
C CYS A 166 -7.23 -6.41 6.94
N ASP A 167 -6.53 -7.54 7.03
CA ASP A 167 -5.84 -7.95 8.26
C ASP A 167 -4.45 -7.32 8.37
N VAL A 168 -4.04 -6.58 7.33
CA VAL A 168 -2.78 -5.85 7.22
C VAL A 168 -3.02 -4.36 6.95
N PRO A 169 -2.03 -3.48 7.19
CA PRO A 169 -2.15 -2.07 6.85
C PRO A 169 -2.40 -1.84 5.36
N VAL A 170 -3.27 -0.86 5.05
CA VAL A 170 -3.58 -0.45 3.68
C VAL A 170 -3.31 1.05 3.52
N LEU A 171 -2.43 1.39 2.58
CA LEU A 171 -2.06 2.75 2.27
C LEU A 171 -2.68 3.13 0.93
N PHE A 172 -3.61 4.07 0.94
CA PHE A 172 -4.26 4.54 -0.28
C PHE A 172 -3.50 5.71 -0.89
N ASP A 173 -3.13 5.57 -2.16
CA ASP A 173 -2.50 6.62 -2.97
C ASP A 173 -3.51 7.27 -3.91
N PHE A 174 -4.07 8.42 -3.50
CA PHE A 174 -5.04 9.18 -4.30
C PHE A 174 -4.42 10.24 -5.20
N ASP A 175 -3.09 10.40 -5.17
CA ASP A 175 -2.37 11.37 -6.00
C ASP A 175 -1.74 10.70 -7.23
N GLY A 176 -1.60 9.37 -7.24
CA GLY A 176 -1.21 8.58 -8.41
C GLY A 176 0.10 9.05 -9.05
N LEU A 177 0.08 9.27 -10.37
CA LEU A 177 1.23 9.76 -11.15
C LEU A 177 1.48 11.27 -11.04
N LEU A 178 0.63 12.02 -10.33
CA LEU A 178 0.75 13.48 -10.28
C LEU A 178 2.09 13.89 -9.65
N VAL A 179 2.86 14.64 -10.43
CA VAL A 179 4.04 15.40 -9.99
C VAL A 179 3.75 16.86 -10.35
N GLY A 180 3.05 17.58 -9.47
CA GLY A 180 2.83 19.02 -9.59
C GLY A 180 3.78 19.80 -8.67
N PRO A 181 3.93 21.13 -8.82
CA PRO A 181 4.68 21.94 -7.87
C PRO A 181 4.11 21.68 -6.46
N SER A 182 4.97 21.13 -5.62
CA SER A 182 4.68 20.63 -4.28
C SER A 182 4.05 21.73 -3.45
N THR A 183 2.72 21.72 -3.35
CA THR A 183 2.13 22.10 -2.08
C THR A 183 2.36 20.91 -1.16
N GLU A 184 2.82 21.13 0.07
CA GLU A 184 3.04 20.09 1.10
C GLU A 184 1.83 19.15 1.32
N ARG A 185 0.67 19.53 0.77
CA ARG A 185 -0.61 18.81 0.77
C ARG A 185 -0.74 17.69 -0.28
N GLN A 186 0.12 17.64 -1.29
CA GLN A 186 0.23 16.55 -2.27
C GLN A 186 1.41 15.66 -1.83
N ASN A 187 1.31 14.33 -1.95
CA ASN A 187 2.31 13.33 -1.51
C ASN A 187 2.03 12.63 -0.15
N HIS A 188 0.79 12.70 0.34
CA HIS A 188 0.36 11.93 1.51
C HIS A 188 -0.58 10.79 1.12
N LEU A 189 -0.31 9.62 1.70
CA LEU A 189 -1.13 8.43 1.69
C LEU A 189 -2.11 8.50 2.85
N ILE A 190 -3.27 7.86 2.69
CA ILE A 190 -4.12 7.54 3.84
C ILE A 190 -3.73 6.15 4.31
N CYS A 191 -3.05 6.05 5.45
CA CYS A 191 -2.68 4.78 6.07
C CYS A 191 -3.81 4.30 6.97
N LEU A 192 -4.49 3.23 6.57
CA LEU A 192 -5.50 2.53 7.35
C LEU A 192 -4.85 1.35 8.08
N LEU A 193 -5.03 1.26 9.39
CA LEU A 193 -4.49 0.16 10.18
C LEU A 193 -5.40 -1.07 10.17
N PRO A 194 -4.81 -2.27 10.33
CA PRO A 194 -5.59 -3.45 10.63
C PRO A 194 -6.13 -3.32 12.05
N ASN A 195 -7.31 -3.91 12.30
CA ASN A 195 -8.08 -3.84 13.54
C ASN A 195 -8.97 -2.60 13.73
N ARG A 196 -9.93 -2.75 14.65
CA ARG A 196 -10.85 -1.68 15.06
C ARG A 196 -10.44 -1.15 16.42
N TYR A 197 -10.51 0.17 16.57
CA TYR A 197 -10.50 0.84 17.85
C TYR A 197 -11.95 0.90 18.37
N ARG A 198 -12.18 0.50 19.62
CA ARG A 198 -13.50 0.46 20.27
C ARG A 198 -14.59 -0.18 19.39
N GLU A 199 -14.61 -1.50 19.35
CA GLU A 199 -15.56 -2.40 18.64
C GLU A 199 -15.69 -2.20 17.11
N ASP A 200 -15.78 -0.97 16.59
CA ASP A 200 -16.16 -0.70 15.21
C ASP A 200 -15.52 0.55 14.57
N GLN A 201 -14.69 1.33 15.28
CA GLN A 201 -14.02 2.47 14.67
C GLN A 201 -12.75 2.03 13.93
N ALA A 202 -12.57 2.49 12.69
CA ALA A 202 -11.33 2.28 11.98
C ALA A 202 -10.33 3.41 12.29
N VAL A 203 -9.06 3.04 12.44
CA VAL A 203 -7.98 3.99 12.71
C VAL A 203 -7.19 4.23 11.43
N PHE A 204 -7.03 5.50 11.08
CA PHE A 204 -6.20 5.91 9.94
C PHE A 204 -5.47 7.22 10.23
N PHE A 205 -4.41 7.48 9.46
CA PHE A 205 -3.62 8.69 9.56
C PHE A 205 -2.95 9.04 8.22
N PRO A 206 -2.64 10.33 7.98
CA PRO A 206 -1.87 10.72 6.81
C PRO A 206 -0.41 10.26 6.96
N MET A 207 0.17 9.70 5.90
CA MET A 207 1.57 9.27 5.86
C MET A 207 2.22 9.77 4.58
N ALA A 208 3.35 10.48 4.66
CA ALA A 208 4.08 10.87 3.46
C ALA A 208 4.64 9.64 2.73
N ARG A 209 4.69 9.66 1.38
CA ARG A 209 5.29 8.55 0.62
C ARG A 209 6.74 8.24 1.05
N SER A 210 7.52 9.27 1.39
CA SER A 210 8.89 9.13 1.89
C SER A 210 8.96 8.43 3.26
N THR A 211 7.94 8.57 4.10
CA THR A 211 7.87 7.86 5.39
C THR A 211 7.74 6.36 5.19
N LEU A 212 6.92 5.89 4.23
CA LEU A 212 6.83 4.46 3.89
C LEU A 212 8.19 3.91 3.43
N VAL A 213 8.89 4.66 2.59
CA VAL A 213 10.25 4.29 2.14
C VAL A 213 11.23 4.25 3.33
N GLY A 214 11.12 5.21 4.26
CA GLY A 214 11.92 5.23 5.49
C GLY A 214 11.67 4.04 6.41
N ILE A 215 10.40 3.67 6.60
CA ILE A 215 9.95 2.48 7.36
C ILE A 215 10.62 1.22 6.78
N ALA A 216 10.53 1.03 5.46
CA ALA A 216 11.13 -0.11 4.79
C ALA A 216 12.67 -0.15 4.88
N ASN A 217 13.33 1.00 5.03
CA ASN A 217 14.79 1.07 5.11
C ASN A 217 15.35 0.88 6.52
N ASN A 218 14.65 1.38 7.56
CA ASN A 218 15.21 1.53 8.89
C ASN A 218 14.73 0.47 9.90
N GLU A 219 14.19 -0.66 9.43
CA GLU A 219 13.53 -1.69 10.27
C GLU A 219 12.46 -1.10 11.21
N THR A 220 11.95 0.08 10.87
CA THR A 220 10.93 0.75 11.66
C THR A 220 9.60 0.21 11.19
N SER A 221 8.74 -0.24 12.09
CA SER A 221 7.40 -0.66 11.73
C SER A 221 6.48 0.55 11.60
N ILE A 222 5.36 0.37 10.89
CA ILE A 222 4.18 1.20 11.16
C ILE A 222 3.91 1.13 12.68
N PRO A 223 3.60 2.26 13.36
CA PRO A 223 3.43 2.23 14.81
C PRO A 223 2.38 1.20 15.23
N ASP A 224 2.63 0.51 16.34
CA ASP A 224 1.76 -0.57 16.81
C ASP A 224 0.36 0.00 17.10
N TRP A 225 -0.68 -0.70 16.63
CA TRP A 225 -2.06 -0.25 16.78
C TRP A 225 -2.44 0.03 18.25
N ARG A 226 -1.85 -0.68 19.22
CA ARG A 226 -2.05 -0.48 20.67
C ARG A 226 -1.41 0.81 21.17
N GLU A 227 -0.27 1.22 20.62
CA GLU A 227 0.33 2.52 20.92
C GLU A 227 -0.59 3.63 20.43
N ILE A 228 -1.08 3.50 19.20
CA ILE A 228 -2.00 4.47 18.61
C ILE A 228 -3.31 4.56 19.39
N CYS A 229 -3.85 3.43 19.87
CA CYS A 229 -5.05 3.45 20.71
C CYS A 229 -4.82 4.18 22.03
N ARG A 230 -3.64 4.03 22.66
CA ARG A 230 -3.28 4.75 23.89
C ARG A 230 -3.19 6.26 23.64
N ASP A 231 -2.58 6.67 22.54
CA ASP A 231 -2.50 8.08 22.15
C ASP A 231 -3.90 8.69 21.90
N LEU A 232 -4.78 7.95 21.22
CA LEU A 232 -6.17 8.36 21.00
C LEU A 232 -6.96 8.52 22.31
N ASP A 233 -6.77 7.60 23.27
CA ASP A 233 -7.40 7.70 24.59
C ASP A 233 -6.85 8.88 25.41
N ALA A 234 -5.53 9.11 25.37
CA ALA A 234 -4.87 10.21 26.07
C ALA A 234 -5.31 11.59 25.54
N ASN A 235 -5.36 11.76 24.22
CA ASN A 235 -5.82 13.00 23.59
C ASN A 235 -7.28 13.31 23.93
N ARG A 236 -8.14 12.28 24.04
CA ARG A 236 -9.53 12.45 24.47
C ARG A 236 -9.68 12.91 25.91
N MET A 237 -8.82 12.44 26.83
CA MET A 237 -8.84 12.90 28.22
C MET A 237 -8.42 14.38 28.37
N GLN A 238 -7.69 14.92 27.39
CA GLN A 238 -7.26 16.32 27.37
C GLN A 238 -8.30 17.26 26.73
N VAL A 239 -9.25 16.74 25.95
CA VAL A 239 -10.36 17.53 25.38
C VAL A 239 -11.49 17.60 26.43
N PRO A 240 -11.81 18.79 27.00
CA PRO A 240 -12.89 18.89 27.97
C PRO A 240 -14.20 18.45 27.32
N THR A 241 -14.86 17.46 27.90
CA THR A 241 -16.22 17.09 27.50
C THR A 241 -17.11 18.33 27.56
N ALA A 242 -17.93 18.56 26.53
CA ALA A 242 -18.84 19.71 26.40
C ALA A 242 -19.79 19.91 27.61
N SER A 243 -19.88 18.93 28.51
CA SER A 243 -20.57 19.03 29.79
C SER A 243 -19.98 20.07 30.76
N ASN A 244 -18.69 20.44 30.64
CA ASN A 244 -18.08 21.47 31.50
C ASN A 244 -18.27 22.92 31.01
N ARG A 245 -18.89 23.15 29.84
CA ARG A 245 -19.21 24.53 29.38
C ARG A 245 -20.52 25.08 29.94
N LEU A 246 -21.38 24.24 30.52
CA LEU A 246 -22.68 24.67 31.07
C LEU A 246 -22.65 25.06 32.55
N GLN A 247 -21.59 24.77 33.30
CA GLN A 247 -21.48 25.20 34.71
C GLN A 247 -20.87 26.59 34.93
N VAL A 248 -20.40 27.27 33.88
CA VAL A 248 -19.82 28.63 33.99
C VAL A 248 -20.81 29.75 33.61
N LEU A 249 -22.03 29.41 33.16
CA LEU A 249 -23.06 30.41 32.78
C LEU A 249 -24.20 30.60 33.80
N TYR A 250 -24.19 29.90 34.94
CA TYR A 250 -25.16 30.10 36.04
C TYR A 250 -24.49 30.38 37.40
N ARG A 251 -23.41 31.18 37.37
CA ARG A 251 -22.91 31.89 38.56
C ARG A 251 -22.65 33.35 38.21
N ARG A 252 -23.72 34.08 37.98
CA ARG A 252 -23.81 35.53 38.21
C ARG A 252 -25.16 35.82 38.82
#